data_AF-A0AAV2SKS2-F1
#
_entry.id   AF-A0AAV2SKS2-F1
#
_cell.length_a   1.000
_cell.length_b   1.000
_cell.length_c   1.000
_cell.angle_alpha   90.00
_cell.angle_beta   90.00
_cell.angle_gamma   90.00
#
_symmetry.space_group_name_H-M   'P 1'
#
loop_
_entity.id
_entity.type
_entity.pdbx_description
1 polymer ?
#
loop_
_entity_poly.entity_id
_entity_poly.type
_entity_poly.pdbx_seq_one_letter_code
_entity_poly.pdbx_strand_id
1 'polypeptide(L)'
;MYSQSQSIVRLRDPQLSATEKKSIRSEITEKLIQLVASKEKIPPLMNYVIGPIYAKTKLTICLRPELDEFQNPKVFMDFVMDELYIGLSRHQFSCGMAIAESFDRMNRSSKFREFRPEVKEKKENARIW
;
A
#
# COMPACT_ATOMS: atom_id res chain seq x y z
N MET A 1 -10.05 16.01 -0.10
CA MET A 1 -11.39 15.42 -0.32
C MET A 1 -11.22 14.08 -1.02
N TYR A 2 -11.25 12.97 -0.28
CA TYR A 2 -11.27 11.64 -0.89
C TYR A 2 -12.70 11.35 -1.35
N SER A 3 -13.00 11.69 -2.60
CA SER A 3 -14.20 11.17 -3.26
C SER A 3 -13.93 9.70 -3.53
N GLN A 4 -14.46 8.79 -2.70
CA GLN A 4 -14.59 7.40 -3.12
C GLN A 4 -15.40 7.42 -4.42
N SER A 5 -14.91 6.74 -5.47
CA SER A 5 -15.68 6.65 -6.70
C SER A 5 -17.05 6.07 -6.35
N GLN A 6 -18.12 6.78 -6.75
CA GLN A 6 -19.50 6.44 -6.39
C GLN A 6 -19.85 4.98 -6.71
N SER A 7 -19.16 4.38 -7.69
CA SER A 7 -19.26 2.97 -8.08
C SER A 7 -18.77 1.97 -7.02
N ILE A 8 -17.71 2.27 -6.25
CA ILE A 8 -17.23 1.38 -5.18
C ILE A 8 -18.18 1.40 -3.97
N VAL A 9 -18.75 2.56 -3.66
CA VAL A 9 -19.74 2.70 -2.59
C VAL A 9 -21.00 1.91 -2.93
N ARG A 10 -21.49 2.02 -4.17
CA ARG A 10 -22.66 1.26 -4.67
C ARG A 10 -22.49 -0.26 -4.61
N LEU A 11 -21.28 -0.79 -4.77
CA LEU A 11 -21.04 -2.24 -4.64
C LEU A 11 -21.28 -2.78 -3.23
N ARG A 12 -21.25 -1.90 -2.22
CA ARG A 12 -21.43 -2.26 -0.81
C ARG A 12 -22.91 -2.31 -0.42
N ASP A 13 -23.82 -1.85 -1.28
CA ASP A 13 -25.24 -1.81 -0.99
C ASP A 13 -25.83 -3.25 -0.93
N PRO A 14 -26.46 -3.64 0.20
CA PRO A 14 -27.00 -4.99 0.37
C PRO A 14 -28.10 -5.35 -0.64
N GLN A 15 -28.82 -4.34 -1.13
CA GLN A 15 -30.02 -4.48 -1.96
C GLN A 15 -29.73 -4.64 -3.46
N LEU A 16 -28.46 -4.61 -3.90
CA LEU A 16 -28.14 -4.72 -5.32
C LEU A 16 -28.34 -6.15 -5.87
N SER A 17 -28.97 -6.25 -7.04
CA SER A 17 -29.15 -7.51 -7.77
C SER A 17 -27.82 -8.09 -8.24
N ALA A 18 -27.74 -9.42 -8.36
CA ALA A 18 -26.54 -10.12 -8.80
C ALA A 18 -26.06 -9.67 -10.19
N THR A 19 -27.00 -9.33 -11.07
CA THR A 19 -26.72 -8.83 -12.43
C THR A 19 -26.08 -7.44 -12.42
N GLU A 20 -26.57 -6.55 -11.54
CA GLU A 20 -26.04 -5.19 -11.38
C GLU A 20 -24.65 -5.20 -10.76
N LYS A 21 -24.42 -6.05 -9.74
CA LYS A 21 -23.09 -6.27 -9.15
C LYS A 21 -22.09 -6.75 -10.19
N LYS A 22 -22.50 -7.63 -11.11
CA LYS A 22 -21.66 -8.11 -12.21
C LYS A 22 -21.32 -6.99 -13.19
N SER A 23 -22.29 -6.16 -13.55
CA SER A 23 -22.09 -5.01 -14.45
C SER A 23 -21.07 -4.01 -13.88
N ILE A 24 -21.25 -3.60 -12.62
CA ILE A 24 -20.35 -2.64 -11.97
C ILE A 24 -18.92 -3.21 -11.85
N ARG A 25 -18.79 -4.51 -11.55
CA ARG A 25 -17.47 -5.17 -11.54
C ARG A 25 -16.80 -5.12 -12.91
N SER A 26 -17.53 -5.32 -14.01
CA SER A 26 -17.00 -5.17 -15.37
C SER A 26 -16.50 -3.75 -15.60
N GLU A 27 -17.32 -2.75 -15.29
CA GLU A 27 -16.97 -1.33 -15.47
C GLU A 27 -15.70 -0.94 -14.68
N ILE A 28 -15.58 -1.38 -13.43
CA ILE A 28 -14.39 -1.15 -12.62
C ILE A 28 -13.18 -1.84 -13.23
N THR A 29 -13.34 -3.09 -13.68
CA THR A 29 -12.25 -3.85 -14.29
C THR A 29 -11.74 -3.17 -15.55
N GLU A 30 -12.65 -2.70 -16.42
CA GLU A 30 -12.30 -1.93 -17.63
C GLU A 30 -11.55 -0.65 -17.29
N LYS A 31 -12.02 0.12 -16.30
CA LYS A 31 -11.32 1.33 -15.82
C LYS A 31 -9.93 1.01 -15.28
N LEU A 32 -9.78 -0.06 -14.51
CA LEU A 32 -8.49 -0.48 -13.97
C LEU A 32 -7.53 -0.90 -15.09
N ILE A 33 -8.01 -1.66 -16.08
CA ILE A 33 -7.21 -2.07 -17.25
C ILE A 33 -6.74 -0.83 -18.03
N GLN A 34 -7.58 0.19 -18.18
CA GLN A 34 -7.20 1.42 -18.87
C GLN A 34 -6.09 2.21 -18.16
N LEU A 35 -5.97 2.08 -16.84
CA LEU A 35 -4.95 2.73 -16.01
C LEU A 35 -3.63 1.95 -15.95
N VAL A 36 -3.57 0.73 -16.47
CA VAL A 36 -2.31 -0.01 -16.56
C VAL A 36 -1.42 0.63 -17.62
N ALA A 37 -0.22 1.05 -17.22
CA ALA A 37 0.81 1.48 -18.16
C ALA A 37 1.45 0.29 -18.86
N SER A 38 1.66 0.44 -20.15
CA SER A 38 2.40 -0.49 -21.01
C SER A 38 3.58 0.26 -21.64
N LYS A 39 4.54 -0.48 -22.23
CA LYS A 39 5.70 0.12 -22.91
C LYS A 39 5.32 1.20 -23.94
N GLU A 40 4.18 1.02 -24.60
CA GLU A 40 3.70 1.90 -25.68
C GLU A 40 2.66 2.92 -25.19
N LYS A 41 2.13 2.77 -23.97
CA LYS A 41 1.01 3.58 -23.48
C LYS A 41 1.24 3.97 -22.03
N ILE A 42 1.50 5.25 -21.83
CA ILE A 42 1.41 5.89 -20.52
C ILE A 42 0.03 6.52 -20.40
N PRO A 43 -0.79 6.12 -19.39
CA PRO A 43 -2.10 6.73 -19.18
C PRO A 43 -1.98 8.25 -18.97
N PRO A 44 -2.89 9.05 -19.57
CA PRO A 44 -2.91 10.49 -19.33
C PRO A 44 -3.16 10.76 -17.84
N LEU A 45 -2.56 11.84 -17.31
CA LEU A 45 -2.69 12.30 -15.91
C LEU A 45 -1.93 11.47 -14.85
N MET A 46 -1.16 10.46 -15.22
CA MET A 46 -0.29 9.74 -14.26
C MET A 46 1.15 10.28 -14.31
N ASN A 47 1.59 10.89 -13.20
CA ASN A 47 2.99 11.23 -12.97
C ASN A 47 3.61 10.16 -12.07
N TYR A 48 4.43 9.29 -12.64
CA TYR A 48 5.12 8.25 -11.90
C TYR A 48 6.25 8.84 -11.06
N VAL A 49 6.33 8.45 -9.79
CA VAL A 49 7.46 8.78 -8.90
C VAL A 49 8.63 7.83 -9.15
N ILE A 50 8.30 6.57 -9.40
CA ILE A 50 9.26 5.52 -9.72
C ILE A 50 8.89 5.02 -11.12
N GLY A 51 9.88 5.05 -12.02
CA GLY A 51 9.71 4.50 -13.37
C GLY A 51 9.44 2.99 -13.34
N PRO A 52 9.08 2.38 -14.48
CA PRO A 52 8.92 0.93 -14.57
C PRO A 52 10.17 0.22 -14.04
N ILE A 53 9.98 -0.71 -13.10
CA ILE A 53 11.07 -1.44 -12.46
C ILE A 53 11.07 -2.87 -12.97
N TYR A 54 12.22 -3.32 -13.46
CA TYR A 54 12.50 -4.73 -13.65
C TYR A 54 13.48 -5.18 -12.55
N ALA A 55 13.04 -6.09 -11.70
CA ALA A 55 13.85 -6.60 -10.60
C ALA A 55 13.64 -8.11 -10.42
N LYS A 56 14.73 -8.81 -10.15
CA LYS A 56 14.76 -10.20 -9.70
C LYS A 56 15.19 -10.22 -8.25
N THR A 57 14.43 -10.92 -7.41
CA THR A 57 14.68 -10.96 -5.97
C THR A 57 14.85 -12.40 -5.50
N LYS A 58 15.76 -12.61 -4.55
CA LYS A 58 15.92 -13.88 -3.84
C LYS A 58 15.74 -13.61 -2.36
N LEU A 59 14.62 -14.05 -1.81
CA LEU A 59 14.29 -13.93 -0.40
C LEU A 59 14.57 -15.27 0.30
N THR A 60 15.48 -15.25 1.26
CA THR A 60 15.79 -16.37 2.14
C THR A 60 15.32 -16.02 3.55
N ILE A 61 14.46 -16.84 4.13
CA ILE A 61 13.95 -16.64 5.49
C ILE A 61 14.41 -17.80 6.35
N CYS A 62 15.19 -17.53 7.39
CA CYS A 62 15.48 -18.49 8.43
C CYS A 62 14.32 -18.49 9.44
N LEU A 63 13.52 -19.55 9.44
CA LEU A 63 12.33 -19.64 10.28
C LEU A 63 12.66 -19.77 11.78
N ARG A 64 13.83 -20.34 12.11
CA ARG A 64 14.29 -20.60 13.48
C ARG A 64 15.74 -20.16 13.68
N PRO A 65 16.01 -18.85 13.75
CA PRO A 65 17.37 -18.34 13.96
C PRO A 65 17.90 -18.66 15.37
N GLU A 66 17.00 -18.97 16.32
CA GLU A 66 17.32 -19.31 17.71
C GLU A 66 18.15 -20.61 17.85
N LEU A 67 17.99 -21.56 16.93
CA LEU A 67 18.69 -22.86 16.99
C LEU A 67 20.17 -22.76 16.59
N ASP A 68 20.53 -21.67 15.91
CA ASP A 68 21.86 -21.41 15.35
C ASP A 68 22.50 -20.19 16.03
N GLU A 69 22.05 -19.85 17.26
CA GLU A 69 22.50 -18.67 18.03
C GLU A 69 22.51 -17.37 17.21
N PHE A 70 21.59 -17.23 16.26
CA PHE A 70 21.51 -16.08 15.35
C PHE A 70 22.77 -15.84 14.49
N GLN A 71 23.57 -16.88 14.21
CA GLN A 71 24.71 -16.76 13.29
C GLN A 71 24.27 -16.32 11.89
N ASN A 72 23.12 -16.81 11.44
CA ASN A 72 22.51 -16.40 10.17
C ASN A 72 21.33 -15.41 10.38
N PRO A 73 21.19 -14.40 9.50
CA PRO A 73 20.10 -13.44 9.59
C PRO A 73 18.75 -14.11 9.37
N LYS A 74 17.73 -13.68 10.14
CA LYS A 74 16.35 -14.20 10.05
C LYS A 74 15.74 -13.99 8.66
N VAL A 75 16.04 -12.86 8.03
CA VAL A 75 15.57 -12.52 6.68
C VAL A 75 16.77 -11.98 5.91
N PHE A 76 17.04 -12.61 4.78
CA PHE A 76 18.09 -12.22 3.84
C PHE A 76 17.46 -12.05 2.46
N MET A 77 17.73 -10.93 1.80
CA MET A 77 17.06 -10.58 0.56
C MET A 77 18.05 -10.00 -0.42
N ASP A 78 18.31 -10.72 -1.51
CA ASP A 78 19.12 -10.25 -2.62
C ASP A 78 18.22 -9.59 -3.66
N PHE A 79 18.52 -8.34 -4.01
CA PHE A 79 17.87 -7.61 -5.09
C PHE A 79 18.85 -7.46 -6.25
N VAL A 80 18.49 -8.00 -7.41
CA VAL A 80 19.16 -7.71 -8.68
C VAL A 80 18.18 -6.90 -9.52
N MET A 81 18.45 -5.62 -9.66
CA MET A 81 17.59 -4.70 -10.42
C MET A 81 18.35 -4.04 -11.55
N ASP A 82 17.62 -3.75 -12.62
CA ASP A 82 18.10 -2.89 -13.71
C ASP A 82 18.00 -1.40 -13.31
N GLU A 83 18.29 -0.49 -14.23
CA GLU A 83 18.25 0.95 -13.99
C GLU A 83 16.96 1.42 -13.29
N LEU A 84 17.14 2.10 -12.15
CA LEU A 84 16.06 2.65 -11.35
C LEU A 84 15.93 4.15 -11.59
N TYR A 85 14.83 4.56 -12.22
CA TYR A 85 14.49 5.97 -12.41
C TYR A 85 13.58 6.46 -11.29
N ILE A 86 14.06 7.42 -10.50
CA ILE A 86 13.28 8.09 -9.44
C ILE A 86 13.19 9.58 -9.76
N GLY A 87 11.97 10.08 -9.91
CA GLY A 87 11.70 11.48 -10.18
C GLY A 87 10.58 11.99 -9.27
N LEU A 88 10.84 13.07 -8.54
CA LEU A 88 9.86 13.67 -7.63
C LEU A 88 9.60 15.12 -8.03
N SER A 89 8.34 15.41 -8.39
CA SER A 89 7.86 16.78 -8.48
C SER A 89 7.67 17.37 -7.08
N ARG A 90 7.64 18.71 -6.97
CA ARG A 90 7.43 19.42 -5.70
C ARG A 90 6.14 19.00 -4.99
N HIS A 91 5.06 18.80 -5.75
CA HIS A 91 3.78 18.34 -5.20
C HIS A 91 3.88 16.90 -4.69
N GLN A 92 4.51 15.99 -5.45
CA GLN A 92 4.71 14.61 -5.02
C GLN A 92 5.60 14.50 -3.79
N PHE A 93 6.61 15.36 -3.64
CA PHE A 93 7.44 15.40 -2.45
C PHE A 93 6.62 15.78 -1.20
N SER A 94 5.82 16.85 -1.30
CA SER A 94 4.93 17.24 -0.19
C SER A 94 3.91 16.15 0.15
N CYS A 95 3.34 15.49 -0.87
CA CYS A 95 2.45 14.35 -0.66
C CYS A 95 3.20 13.16 -0.03
N GLY A 96 4.44 12.90 -0.45
CA GLY A 96 5.30 11.86 0.10
C GLY A 96 5.56 12.06 1.60
N MET A 97 5.78 13.30 2.04
CA MET A 97 5.91 13.63 3.46
C MET A 97 4.62 13.35 4.23
N ALA A 98 3.45 13.73 3.69
CA ALA A 98 2.16 13.42 4.32
C ALA A 98 1.88 11.91 4.37
N ILE A 99 2.32 11.15 3.35
CA ILE A 99 2.26 9.69 3.32
C ILE A 99 3.16 9.09 4.40
N ALA A 100 4.39 9.60 4.57
CA ALA A 100 5.32 9.15 5.61
C ALA A 100 4.74 9.37 7.02
N GLU A 101 4.16 10.54 7.28
CA GLU A 101 3.43 10.83 8.53
C GLU A 101 2.26 9.86 8.74
N SER A 102 1.50 9.59 7.67
CA SER A 102 0.39 8.64 7.72
C SER A 102 0.86 7.22 8.05
N PHE A 103 1.98 6.76 7.49
CA PHE A 103 2.57 5.46 7.81
C PHE A 103 3.01 5.37 9.27
N ASP A 104 3.65 6.42 9.79
CA ASP A 104 4.04 6.50 11.19
C ASP A 104 2.81 6.40 12.10
N ARG A 105 1.75 7.18 11.81
CA ARG A 105 0.48 7.10 12.54
C ARG A 105 -0.19 5.72 12.43
N MET A 106 -0.16 5.07 11.27
CA MET A 106 -0.67 3.70 11.12
C MET A 106 0.13 2.69 11.97
N ASN A 107 1.45 2.80 11.97
CA ASN A 107 2.33 1.94 12.76
C ASN A 107 2.12 2.13 14.27
N ARG A 108 1.97 3.38 14.73
CA ARG A 108 1.62 3.69 16.12
C ARG A 108 0.23 3.18 16.47
N SER A 109 -0.77 3.43 15.62
CA SER A 109 -2.14 2.95 15.81
C SER A 109 -2.20 1.43 15.98
N SER A 110 -1.39 0.66 15.25
CA SER A 110 -1.28 -0.80 15.42
C SER A 110 -0.89 -1.21 16.85
N LYS A 111 0.02 -0.48 17.48
CA LYS A 111 0.50 -0.73 18.85
C LYS A 111 -0.49 -0.23 19.91
N PHE A 112 -1.12 0.93 19.69
CA PHE A 112 -1.93 1.62 20.70
C PHE A 112 -3.44 1.55 20.47
N ARG A 113 -3.94 0.61 19.65
CA ARG A 113 -5.38 0.44 19.37
C ARG A 113 -6.18 0.18 20.64
N GLU A 114 -7.38 0.80 20.74
CA GLU A 114 -8.25 0.89 21.93
C GLU A 114 -8.46 -0.42 22.71
N PHE A 115 -8.46 -1.58 22.04
CA PHE A 115 -8.77 -2.88 22.65
C PHE A 115 -7.57 -3.82 22.89
N ARG A 116 -6.32 -3.33 22.97
CA ARG A 116 -5.20 -4.15 23.47
C ARG A 116 -5.18 -4.18 25.01
N PRO A 117 -5.41 -5.34 25.66
CA PRO A 117 -5.49 -5.44 27.12
C PRO A 117 -4.17 -5.14 27.86
N GLU A 118 -3.04 -5.16 27.15
CA GLU A 118 -1.70 -4.91 27.71
C GLU A 118 -1.35 -3.41 27.82
N VAL A 119 -2.11 -2.51 27.19
CA VAL A 119 -1.81 -1.07 27.16
C VAL A 119 -2.56 -0.36 28.29
N LYS A 120 -1.91 -0.24 29.46
CA LYS A 120 -2.50 0.39 30.67
C LYS A 120 -2.63 1.92 30.59
N GLU A 121 -1.84 2.60 29.79
CA GLU A 121 -1.68 4.08 29.82
C GLU A 121 -2.54 4.83 28.78
N LYS A 122 -3.57 4.19 28.23
CA LYS A 122 -4.26 4.73 27.06
C LYS A 122 -5.09 6.02 27.32
N LYS A 123 -5.41 6.36 28.56
CA LYS A 123 -6.45 7.36 28.84
C LYS A 123 -6.07 8.82 28.59
N GLU A 124 -4.82 9.23 28.77
CA GLU A 124 -4.46 10.66 28.70
C GLU A 124 -3.96 11.11 27.33
N ASN A 125 -3.17 10.29 26.62
CA ASN A 125 -2.48 10.75 25.41
C ASN A 125 -3.00 10.18 24.08
N ALA A 126 -4.01 9.30 24.09
CA ALA A 126 -4.50 8.60 22.88
C ALA A 126 -4.95 9.52 21.72
N ARG A 127 -5.23 10.79 22.00
CA ARG A 127 -5.66 11.79 21.01
C ARG A 127 -4.49 12.48 20.28
N ILE A 128 -3.28 12.39 20.84
CA ILE A 128 -2.04 12.98 20.30
C ILE A 128 -1.31 11.96 19.40
N TRP A 129 -1.67 10.67 19.48
CA TRP A 129 -0.94 9.52 18.93
C TRP A 129 -1.58 8.98 17.65
#